data_AF-A0A8T7FY01-F1
#
_entry.id   AF-A0A8T7FY01-F1
#
_cell.length_a   1.000
_cell.length_b   1.000
_cell.length_c   1.000
_cell.angle_alpha   90.00
_cell.angle_beta   90.00
_cell.angle_gamma   90.00
#
_symmetry.space_group_name_H-M   'P 1'
#
loop_
_entity.id
_entity.type
_entity.pdbx_description
1 polymer ?
#
loop_
_entity_poly.entity_id
_entity_poly.type
_entity_poly.pdbx_seq_one_letter_code
_entity_poly.pdbx_strand_id
1 'polypeptide(L)' 'MQITKDTRVSEILLKYGDIADVMEIFGVERVGKYSLRMFLAKALTVEWAAKVHKVPLDEFLAILNRAIVKKQGGAQ' A
#
# COMPACT_ATOMS: atom_id res chain seq x y z
N MET A 1 -3.53 12.76 -2.70
CA MET A 1 -2.86 12.22 -3.91
C MET A 1 -3.71 11.08 -4.40
N GLN A 2 -3.93 10.97 -5.69
CA GLN A 2 -4.60 9.81 -6.27
C GLN A 2 -3.54 8.76 -6.59
N ILE A 3 -3.66 7.56 -6.02
CA ILE A 3 -2.80 6.44 -6.39
C ILE A 3 -3.33 5.82 -7.68
N THR A 4 -2.42 5.63 -8.62
CA THR A 4 -2.63 4.95 -9.90
C THR A 4 -1.77 3.70 -9.98
N LYS A 5 -2.02 2.86 -10.99
CA LYS A 5 -1.25 1.63 -11.25
C LYS A 5 0.25 1.89 -11.47
N ASP A 6 0.60 3.05 -12.00
CA ASP A 6 1.97 3.48 -12.32
C ASP A 6 2.67 4.14 -11.12
N THR A 7 1.92 4.43 -10.05
CA THR A 7 2.49 5.02 -8.84
C THR A 7 3.56 4.10 -8.27
N ARG A 8 4.71 4.66 -7.91
CA ARG A 8 5.79 3.88 -7.31
C ARG A 8 5.44 3.56 -5.87
N VAL A 9 5.64 2.32 -5.47
CA VAL A 9 5.38 1.90 -4.08
C VAL A 9 6.27 2.66 -3.09
N SER A 10 7.51 2.98 -3.49
CA SER A 10 8.41 3.82 -2.71
C SER A 10 7.86 5.24 -2.46
N GLU A 11 7.15 5.83 -3.41
CA GLU A 11 6.55 7.16 -3.26
C GLU A 11 5.44 7.14 -2.21
N ILE A 12 4.62 6.09 -2.21
CA ILE A 12 3.56 5.90 -1.22
C ILE A 12 4.17 5.76 0.18
N LEU A 13 5.21 4.93 0.32
CA LEU A 13 5.92 4.71 1.60
C LEU A 13 6.62 5.98 2.12
N LEU A 14 7.23 6.77 1.23
CA LEU A 14 7.87 8.04 1.60
C LEU A 14 6.85 9.07 2.11
N LYS A 15 5.69 9.14 1.46
CA LYS A 15 4.68 10.17 1.73
C LYS A 15 3.78 9.86 2.91
N TYR A 16 3.42 8.59 3.08
CA TYR A 16 2.40 8.17 4.05
C TYR A 16 2.95 7.30 5.19
N GLY A 17 4.25 6.97 5.17
CA GLY A 17 4.87 6.12 6.19
C GLY A 17 4.55 4.63 5.96
N ASP A 18 4.61 3.83 7.03
CA ASP A 18 4.37 2.39 6.94
C ASP A 18 2.93 2.12 6.45
N ILE A 19 2.82 1.20 5.49
CA ILE A 19 1.54 0.79 4.89
C ILE A 19 0.92 -0.39 5.65
N ALA A 20 1.50 -0.74 6.81
CA ALA A 20 1.00 -1.79 7.70
C ALA A 20 -0.53 -1.71 7.92
N ASP A 21 -1.08 -0.51 8.13
CA ASP A 21 -2.52 -0.31 8.29
C ASP A 21 -3.34 -0.73 7.05
N VAL A 22 -2.76 -0.63 5.85
CA VAL A 22 -3.38 -1.08 4.59
C VAL A 22 -3.33 -2.59 4.47
N MET A 23 -2.22 -3.22 4.86
CA MET A 23 -2.07 -4.68 4.86
C MET A 23 -2.96 -5.36 5.90
N GLU A 24 -3.15 -4.72 7.06
CA GLU A 24 -4.05 -5.18 8.12
C GLU A 24 -5.51 -5.20 7.64
N ILE A 25 -5.91 -4.24 6.79
CA ILE A 25 -7.22 -4.24 6.11
C ILE A 25 -7.42 -5.47 5.20
N PHE A 26 -6.34 -6.05 4.67
CA PHE A 26 -6.39 -7.26 3.83
C PHE A 26 -6.29 -8.57 4.63
N GLY A 27 -6.35 -8.53 5.96
CA GLY A 27 -6.21 -9.74 6.79
C GLY A 27 -4.81 -10.34 6.78
N VAL A 28 -3.82 -9.60 6.26
CA VAL A 28 -2.41 -9.97 6.38
C VAL A 28 -1.98 -9.53 7.78
N GLU A 29 -1.75 -10.50 8.66
CA GLU A 29 -1.22 -10.22 10.00
C GLU A 29 0.06 -9.38 9.90
N ARG A 30 0.25 -8.51 10.89
CA ARG A 30 1.41 -7.62 10.99
C ARG A 30 2.67 -8.48 11.14
N VAL A 31 3.24 -8.94 10.03
CA VAL A 31 4.53 -9.64 10.00
C VAL A 31 5.53 -8.70 10.67
N GLY A 32 6.18 -9.20 11.73
CA GLY A 32 6.90 -8.39 12.72
C GLY A 32 7.89 -7.39 12.12
N LYS A 33 8.44 -6.50 12.98
CA LYS A 33 9.30 -5.32 12.68
C LYS A 33 10.30 -5.41 11.51
N TYR A 34 10.64 -6.60 11.03
CA TYR A 34 11.39 -6.88 9.81
C TYR A 34 10.56 -7.71 8.82
N SER A 35 10.13 -7.11 7.69
CA SER A 35 10.22 -7.68 6.31
C SER A 35 9.14 -7.19 5.32
N LEU A 36 8.09 -6.47 5.72
CA LEU A 36 7.07 -6.03 4.75
C LEU A 36 7.49 -4.80 3.95
N ARG A 37 8.11 -3.82 4.62
CA ARG A 37 8.70 -2.62 4.03
C ARG A 37 9.73 -2.96 2.95
N MET A 38 10.48 -4.05 3.15
CA MET A 38 11.53 -4.51 2.24
C MET A 38 10.97 -5.25 1.02
N PHE A 39 9.84 -5.94 1.17
CA PHE A 39 9.16 -6.65 0.07
C PHE A 39 8.42 -5.68 -0.86
N LEU A 40 7.69 -4.72 -0.28
CA LEU A 40 6.97 -3.71 -1.05
C LEU A 40 7.90 -2.64 -1.66
N ALA A 41 8.99 -2.27 -0.99
CA ALA A 41 9.95 -1.31 -1.56
C ALA A 41 10.68 -1.83 -2.82
N LYS A 42 10.71 -3.16 -3.03
CA LYS A 42 11.23 -3.76 -4.27
C LYS A 42 10.23 -3.69 -5.42
N ALA A 43 8.95 -3.42 -5.15
CA ALA A 43 7.96 -3.23 -6.19
C ALA A 43 8.14 -1.89 -6.90
N LEU A 44 8.33 -1.94 -8.22
CA LEU A 44 8.51 -0.74 -9.04
C LEU A 44 7.24 0.10 -9.08
N THR A 45 6.07 -0.54 -9.25
CA THR A 45 4.76 0.11 -9.39
C THR A 45 3.66 -0.65 -8.62
N VAL A 46 2.54 0.02 -8.39
CA VAL A 46 1.33 -0.55 -7.76
C VAL A 46 0.77 -1.73 -8.56
N GLU A 47 0.80 -1.67 -9.90
CA GLU A 47 0.41 -2.79 -10.77
C GLU A 47 1.24 -4.04 -10.50
N TRP A 48 2.57 -3.85 -10.42
CA TRP A 48 3.49 -4.96 -10.20
C TRP A 48 3.29 -5.57 -8.81
N ALA A 49 3.06 -4.73 -7.80
CA ALA A 49 2.72 -5.19 -6.46
C ALA A 49 1.42 -6.01 -6.46
N ALA A 50 0.35 -5.53 -7.09
CA ALA A 50 -0.92 -6.26 -7.20
C ALA A 50 -0.71 -7.65 -7.84
N LYS A 51 0.06 -7.71 -8.94
CA LYS A 51 0.36 -8.94 -9.66
C LYS A 51 1.16 -9.94 -8.83
N VAL A 52 2.24 -9.51 -8.17
CA VAL A 52 3.09 -10.38 -7.33
C VAL A 52 2.31 -10.95 -6.15
N HIS A 53 1.42 -10.15 -5.58
CA HIS A 53 0.58 -10.54 -4.45
C HIS A 53 -0.73 -11.24 -4.84
N LYS A 54 -0.99 -11.41 -6.15
CA LYS A 54 -2.22 -12.02 -6.68
C LYS A 54 -3.50 -11.33 -6.21
N VAL A 55 -3.47 -10.00 -6.13
CA VAL A 55 -4.65 -9.17 -5.80
C VAL A 55 -5.14 -8.50 -7.09
N PRO A 56 -6.46 -8.45 -7.34
CA PRO A 56 -7.01 -7.67 -8.45
C PRO A 56 -6.58 -6.20 -8.37
N LEU A 57 -6.12 -5.63 -9.50
CA LEU A 57 -5.56 -4.29 -9.54
C LEU A 57 -6.58 -3.23 -9.07
N ASP A 58 -7.82 -3.35 -9.49
CA ASP A 58 -8.88 -2.39 -9.17
C ASP A 58 -9.20 -2.38 -7.67
N GLU A 59 -9.24 -3.56 -7.04
CA GLU A 59 -9.43 -3.69 -5.59
C GLU A 59 -8.24 -3.10 -4.83
N PHE A 60 -7.02 -3.38 -5.30
CA PHE A 60 -5.81 -2.87 -4.68
C PHE A 60 -5.75 -1.33 -4.76
N LEU A 61 -6.10 -0.75 -5.91
CA LEU A 61 -6.20 0.70 -6.09
C LEU A 61 -7.29 1.32 -5.21
N ALA A 62 -8.46 0.69 -5.12
CA ALA A 62 -9.55 1.17 -4.28
C ALA A 62 -9.12 1.25 -2.80
N ILE A 63 -8.42 0.23 -2.32
CA ILE A 63 -7.99 0.14 -0.94
C ILE A 63 -6.88 1.14 -0.62
N LEU A 64 -5.89 1.27 -1.51
CA LEU A 64 -4.83 2.28 -1.38
C LEU A 64 -5.37 3.70 -1.34
N ASN A 65 -6.30 4.04 -2.25
CA ASN A 65 -6.93 5.36 -2.27
C ASN A 65 -7.80 5.59 -1.02
N ARG A 66 -8.56 4.60 -0.56
CA ARG A 66 -9.35 4.69 0.68
C ARG A 66 -8.46 4.91 1.91
N ALA A 67 -7.33 4.21 1.99
CA ALA A 67 -6.38 4.37 3.08
C ALA A 67 -5.77 5.77 3.14
N ILE A 68 -5.43 6.35 1.98
CA ILE A 68 -4.98 7.75 1.90
C ILE A 68 -6.06 8.69 2.41
N VAL A 69 -7.31 8.53 1.95
CA VAL A 69 -8.43 9.38 2.38
C VAL A 69 -8.60 9.28 3.90
N LYS A 70 -8.55 8.08 4.47
CA LYS A 70 -8.64 7.87 5.93
C LYS A 70 -7.47 8.52 6.68
N LYS A 71 -6.24 8.42 6.16
CA LYS A 71 -5.06 9.03 6.79
C LYS A 71 -5.07 10.56 6.71
N GLN A 72 -5.65 11.12 5.65
CA GLN A 72 -5.83 12.55 5.49
C GLN A 72 -7.01 13.11 6.30
N GLY A 73 -8.08 12.34 6.47
CA GLY A 73 -9.26 12.71 7.27
C GLY A 73 -9.17 12.36 8.76
N GLY A 74 -8.23 11.49 9.14
CA GLY A 74 -8.00 11.04 10.52
C GLY A 74 -6.88 11.77 11.26
N ALA A 75 -6.44 12.93 10.75
CA ALA A 75 -5.59 13.85 11.51
C ALA A 75 -6.48 14.67 12.49
N GLN A 76 -6.90 14.01 13.57
CA GLN A 76 -7.27 14.64 14.85
C GLN A 76 -6.56 13.88 15.96
#